data_AF-G4YZ91-F1
#
_entry.id   AF-G4YZ91-F1
#
_cell.length_a   1.000
_cell.length_b   1.000
_cell.length_c   1.000
_cell.angle_alpha   90.00
_cell.angle_beta   90.00
_cell.angle_gamma   90.00
#
_symmetry.space_group_name_H-M   'P 1'
#
loop_
_entity.id
_entity.type
_entity.pdbx_description
1 polymer ?
#
loop_
_entity_poly.entity_id
_entity_poly.type
_entity_poly.pdbx_seq_one_letter_code
_entity_poly.pdbx_strand_id
1 'polypeptide(L)' 'VHQGSKITIESSVAAFQAAGLHQLRALAKRERRNPRTIVQGTRLLLCLGLFQQDPKKAPRSEASHPQPLRPPSAPALLT' A
#
# COMPACT_ATOMS: atom_id res chain seq x y z
N VAL A 1 -11.22 26.56 32.64
CA VAL A 1 -12.32 25.92 31.88
C VAL A 1 -11.68 24.88 30.96
N HIS A 2 -11.70 23.60 31.34
CA HIS A 2 -11.26 22.54 30.44
C HIS A 2 -12.29 22.43 29.32
N GLN A 3 -11.96 22.95 28.14
CA GLN A 3 -12.68 22.60 26.91
C GLN A 3 -12.45 21.10 26.71
N GLY A 4 -13.33 20.28 27.28
CA GLY A 4 -13.41 18.88 26.96
C GLY A 4 -13.75 18.81 25.48
N SER A 5 -12.75 18.56 24.63
CA SER A 5 -12.96 18.17 23.25
C SER A 5 -14.01 17.07 23.27
N LYS A 6 -15.22 17.39 22.79
CA LYS A 6 -16.30 16.41 22.70
C LYS A 6 -15.76 15.24 21.90
N ILE A 7 -15.66 14.09 22.54
CA ILE A 7 -15.27 12.85 21.87
C ILE A 7 -16.39 12.51 20.89
N THR A 8 -16.14 12.78 19.61
CA THR A 8 -17.03 12.36 18.51
C THR A 8 -16.50 11.07 17.90
N ILE A 9 -17.38 10.32 17.23
CA ILE A 9 -16.98 9.12 16.48
C ILE A 9 -15.86 9.46 15.49
N GLU A 10 -16.00 10.56 14.76
CA GLU A 10 -15.00 11.03 13.80
C GLU A 10 -13.64 11.29 14.46
N SER A 11 -13.62 11.98 15.60
CA SER A 11 -12.38 12.26 16.34
C SER A 11 -11.73 10.97 16.87
N SER A 12 -12.54 10.01 17.32
CA SER A 12 -12.07 8.71 17.79
C SER A 12 -11.49 7.88 16.64
N VAL A 13 -12.14 7.87 15.48
CA VAL A 13 -11.67 7.16 14.28
C VAL A 13 -10.34 7.75 13.81
N ALA A 14 -10.24 9.09 13.74
CA ALA A 14 -9.02 9.76 13.35
C ALA A 14 -7.85 9.45 14.31
N ALA A 15 -8.11 9.50 15.63
CA ALA A 15 -7.11 9.18 16.64
C ALA A 15 -6.66 7.71 16.57
N PHE A 16 -7.60 6.78 16.40
CA PHE A 16 -7.30 5.36 16.26
C PHE A 16 -6.46 5.07 15.01
N GLN A 17 -6.83 5.65 13.86
CA GLN A 17 -6.07 5.51 12.62
C GLN A 17 -4.65 6.08 12.76
N ALA A 18 -4.51 7.27 13.35
CA ALA A 18 -3.20 7.87 13.58
C ALA A 18 -2.30 7.00 14.48
N ALA A 19 -2.85 6.48 15.58
CA ALA A 19 -2.14 5.59 16.50
C ALA A 19 -1.73 4.28 15.82
N GLY A 20 -2.65 3.63 15.09
CA GLY A 20 -2.37 2.41 14.35
C GLY A 20 -1.29 2.58 13.28
N LEU A 21 -1.35 3.66 12.49
CA LEU A 21 -0.33 3.99 11.50
C LEU A 21 1.04 4.24 12.14
N HIS A 22 1.08 4.91 13.29
CA HIS A 22 2.32 5.13 14.03
C HIS A 22 2.94 3.80 14.49
N GLN A 23 2.14 2.90 15.06
CA GLN A 23 2.59 1.57 15.49
C GLN A 23 3.09 0.73 14.31
N LEU A 24 2.35 0.70 13.20
CA LEU A 24 2.76 -0.03 12.00
C LEU A 24 4.07 0.50 11.41
N ARG A 25 4.27 1.83 11.40
CA ARG A 25 5.55 2.42 10.99
C ARG A 25 6.70 2.01 11.90
N ALA A 26 6.47 1.97 13.22
CA ALA A 26 7.47 1.54 14.18
C ALA A 26 7.86 0.07 13.94
N LEU A 27 6.87 -0.81 13.73
CA LEU A 27 7.09 -2.22 13.40
C LEU A 27 7.87 -2.35 12.08
N ALA A 28 7.45 -1.66 11.02
CA ALA A 28 8.13 -1.71 9.73
C ALA A 28 9.60 -1.26 9.81
N LYS A 29 9.89 -0.20 10.58
CA LYS A 29 11.27 0.24 10.86
C LYS A 29 12.07 -0.79 11.64
N ARG A 30 11.45 -1.44 12.64
CA ARG A 30 12.09 -2.50 13.44
C ARG A 30 12.45 -3.70 12.56
N GLU A 31 11.52 -4.19 11.77
CA GLU A 31 11.74 -5.30 10.83
C GLU A 31 12.82 -4.94 9.79
N ARG A 32 12.80 -3.71 9.27
CA ARG A 32 13.80 -3.27 8.29
C ARG A 32 15.23 -3.29 8.84
N ARG A 33 15.42 -3.08 10.14
CA ARG A 33 16.75 -3.10 10.80
C ARG A 33 17.28 -4.50 11.03
N ASN A 34 16.45 -5.53 10.93
CA ASN A 34 16.85 -6.92 11.10
C ASN A 34 17.22 -7.53 9.72
N PRO A 35 18.45 -8.03 9.52
CA PRO A 35 18.85 -8.64 8.25
C PRO A 35 17.93 -9.79 7.79
N ARG A 36 17.30 -10.51 8.72
CA ARG A 36 16.40 -11.63 8.40
C ARG A 36 15.03 -11.17 7.88
N THR A 37 14.62 -9.93 8.18
CA THR A 37 13.28 -9.41 7.86
C THR A 37 13.31 -8.07 7.11
N ILE A 38 14.48 -7.69 6.60
CA ILE A 38 14.68 -6.41 5.90
C ILE A 38 13.73 -6.21 4.72
N VAL A 39 13.45 -7.28 3.97
CA VAL A 39 12.55 -7.25 2.81
C VAL A 39 11.11 -6.99 3.26
N GLN A 40 10.64 -7.68 4.31
CA GLN A 40 9.31 -7.49 4.88
C GLN A 40 9.15 -6.07 5.44
N GLY A 41 10.13 -5.60 6.22
CA GLY A 41 10.10 -4.25 6.78
C GLY A 41 10.10 -3.15 5.72
N THR A 42 10.90 -3.32 4.65
CA THR A 42 10.94 -2.38 3.53
C THR A 42 9.62 -2.39 2.76
N ARG A 43 9.09 -3.57 2.44
CA ARG A 43 7.78 -3.72 1.77
C ARG A 43 6.67 -3.06 2.58
N LEU A 44 6.62 -3.31 3.89
CA LEU A 44 5.62 -2.72 4.76
C LEU A 44 5.70 -1.19 4.80
N LEU A 45 6.92 -0.61 4.84
CA LEU A 45 7.09 0.85 4.77
C LEU A 45 6.52 1.43 3.46
N LEU A 46 6.78 0.79 2.33
CA LEU A 46 6.27 1.23 1.02
C LEU A 46 4.73 1.13 0.98
N CYS A 47 4.17 0.01 1.41
CA CYS A 47 2.72 -0.18 1.47
C CYS A 47 2.04 0.85 2.39
N LEU A 48 2.63 1.16 3.55
CA LEU A 48 2.12 2.20 4.44
C LEU A 48 2.18 3.61 3.82
N GLY A 49 3.18 3.86 2.96
CA GLY A 49 3.26 5.09 2.18
C GLY A 49 2.10 5.21 1.19
N LEU A 50 1.85 4.15 0.42
CA LEU A 50 0.74 4.09 -0.54
C LEU A 50 -0.64 4.14 0.14
N PHE A 51 -0.80 3.45 1.26
CA PHE A 51 -2.06 3.42 2.01
C PHE A 51 -2.47 4.80 2.54
N GLN A 52 -1.50 5.67 2.82
CA GLN A 52 -1.75 7.04 3.30
C GLN A 52 -1.90 8.06 2.17
N GLN A 53 -1.65 7.67 0.92
CA GLN A 53 -1.92 8.56 -0.21
C GLN A 53 -3.42 8.61 -0.46
N ASP A 54 -3.92 9.81 -0.74
CA ASP A 54 -5.27 9.98 -1.25
C ASP A 54 -5.37 9.24 -2.59
N PRO A 55 -6.28 8.26 -2.75
CA PRO A 55 -6.43 7.51 -3.99
C PRO A 55 -6.72 8.39 -5.21
N LYS A 56 -7.20 9.63 -5.02
CA LYS A 56 -7.37 10.60 -6.10
C LYS A 56 -6.08 11.29 -6.56
N LYS A 57 -5.02 11.24 -5.74
CA LYS A 57 -3.71 11.84 -6.00
C LYS A 57 -2.63 10.84 -6.38
N ALA A 58 -2.88 9.54 -6.18
CA ALA A 58 -1.99 8.51 -6.69
C ALA A 58 -1.92 8.63 -8.22
N PRO A 59 -0.72 8.64 -8.83
CA PRO A 59 -0.61 8.55 -10.29
C PRO A 59 -1.39 7.30 -10.70
N ARG A 60 -2.37 7.44 -11.60
CA ARG A 60 -2.90 6.28 -12.29
C ARG A 60 -1.70 5.65 -12.97
N SER A 61 -1.18 4.56 -12.41
CA SER A 61 -0.40 3.64 -13.21
C SER A 61 -1.33 3.27 -14.35
N GLU A 62 -1.07 3.83 -15.53
CA GLU A 62 -1.57 3.28 -16.77
C GLU A 62 -1.10 1.83 -16.76
N ALA A 63 -1.98 0.95 -16.32
CA ALA A 63 -1.81 -0.47 -16.50
C ALA A 63 -1.74 -0.64 -18.02
N SER A 64 -0.51 -0.78 -18.52
CA SER A 64 -0.25 -1.20 -19.88
C SER A 64 -1.12 -2.42 -20.10
N HIS A 65 -2.14 -2.28 -20.94
CA HIS A 65 -3.05 -3.38 -21.27
C HIS A 65 -2.16 -4.55 -21.68
N PRO A 66 -2.29 -5.74 -21.05
CA PRO A 66 -1.67 -6.92 -21.61
C PRO A 66 -2.32 -7.13 -22.97
N GLN A 67 -1.61 -6.76 -24.02
CA GLN A 67 -1.98 -7.07 -25.39
C GLN A 67 -2.17 -8.60 -25.41
N PRO A 68 -3.33 -9.12 -25.88
CA PRO A 68 -3.51 -10.56 -25.93
C PRO A 68 -2.40 -11.11 -26.81
N LEU A 69 -1.57 -12.00 -26.26
CA LEU A 69 -0.58 -12.74 -27.03
C LEU A 69 -1.34 -13.47 -28.14
N ARG A 70 -1.26 -12.92 -29.35
CA ARG A 70 -1.69 -13.57 -30.58
C ARG A 70 -0.99 -14.93 -30.60
N PRO A 71 -1.71 -16.06 -30.59
CA PRO A 71 -1.05 -17.35 -30.66
C PRO A 71 -0.26 -17.43 -31.99
N PRO A 72 0.95 -18.02 -31.98
CA PRO A 72 1.74 -18.16 -33.19
C PRO A 72 0.94 -18.99 -34.19
N SER A 73 0.76 -18.41 -35.39
CA SER A 73 0.22 -19.08 -36.56
C SER A 73 0.95 -20.42 -36.76
N ALA A 74 0.25 -21.53 -36.56
CA ALA A 74 0.76 -22.84 -36.96
C ALA A 74 1.04 -22.81 -38.47
N PRO A 75 2.18 -23.34 -38.95
CA PRO A 75 2.45 -23.42 -40.37
C PRO A 75 1.49 -24.43 -41.01
N ALA A 76 0.88 -24.05 -42.13
CA ALA A 76 0.11 -24.95 -42.96
C ALA A 76 1.05 -26.06 -43.50
N LEU A 77 0.81 -27.29 -43.07
CA LEU A 77 1.41 -28.49 -43.66
C LEU A 77 0.73 -28.71 -45.02
N LEU A 78 1.51 -28.58 -46.10
CA LEU A 78 1.14 -29.09 -47.42
C LEU A 78 1.51 -30.58 -47.46
N THR A 79 0.49 -31.44 -47.40
CA THR A 79 0.48 -32.81 -47.93
C THR A 79 -0.95 -33.20 -48.25
#